data_AF-A0A819VTF7-F1
#
_entry.id   AF-A0A819VTF7-F1
#
_cell.length_a   1.000
_cell.length_b   1.000
_cell.length_c   1.000
_cell.angle_alpha   90.00
_cell.angle_beta   90.00
_cell.angle_gamma   90.00
#
_symmetry.space_group_name_H-M   'P 1'
#
loop_
_entity.id
_entity.type
_entity.pdbx_description
1 polymer ?
#
loop_
_entity_poly.entity_id
_entity_poly.type
_entity_poly.pdbx_seq_one_letter_code
_entity_poly.pdbx_strand_id
1 'polypeptide(L)'
;MESFFDSSQLQDSQAHKSEIIEKWASENDTSSLIRQHISLQQLHQNYAIKRPANQLETSKTNENYEFVLDIDVKKKNGRPLFQTHEKTIYAAEWLSTSFKRPDIVILKIDGIQARKEASFYLHLSHHPNIVHTFGFVLDSNCHHCQDSIMLLQEYASLGSLYELLQERNINFDEKILIEIFLQIIDAMIYLTKNNIVHGDLACRNILVFHFDTTNPKKTLVKLTDFGLSQYNQFDSCASNFAQSTSSIIPIRYAAPEIFVSSNTMSSYSEKSDIYSMGVLMWEAYSRGAIPWSNILDDQNVIRHVKNGNVLSRPPNCSEQYWTIILKTWS
;
A
#
# COMPACT_ATOMS: atom_id res chain seq x y z
N MET A 1 -40.30 38.77 -8.00
CA MET A 1 -39.67 39.23 -9.25
C MET A 1 -38.22 38.79 -9.16
N GLU A 2 -37.97 37.54 -9.54
CA GLU A 2 -37.45 37.13 -10.87
C GLU A 2 -35.97 37.53 -11.00
N SER A 3 -35.01 36.63 -10.77
CA SER A 3 -34.51 35.55 -11.66
C SER A 3 -33.82 36.08 -12.92
N PHE A 4 -32.49 36.03 -12.94
CA PHE A 4 -31.70 35.80 -14.15
C PHE A 4 -30.42 35.04 -13.75
N PHE A 5 -30.47 33.72 -13.82
CA PHE A 5 -29.27 32.91 -14.05
C PHE A 5 -29.48 32.23 -15.40
N ASP A 6 -28.63 32.61 -16.35
CA ASP A 6 -28.62 32.18 -17.73
C ASP A 6 -28.21 30.69 -17.80
N SER A 7 -29.13 29.84 -18.25
CA SER A 7 -28.97 28.39 -18.37
C SER A 7 -28.12 27.96 -19.57
N SER A 8 -27.60 28.90 -20.37
CA SER A 8 -26.80 28.59 -21.55
C SER A 8 -25.33 28.24 -21.26
N GLN A 9 -24.77 28.62 -20.10
CA GLN A 9 -23.37 28.33 -19.76
C GLN A 9 -23.13 26.95 -19.12
N LEU A 10 -24.18 26.21 -18.75
CA LEU A 10 -24.06 24.88 -18.13
C LEU A 10 -23.87 23.75 -19.15
N GLN A 11 -24.31 23.94 -20.39
CA GLN A 11 -24.19 22.92 -21.45
C GLN A 11 -22.76 22.78 -22.00
N ASP A 12 -22.00 23.88 -22.10
CA ASP A 12 -20.63 23.84 -22.60
C ASP A 12 -19.67 23.09 -21.64
N SER A 13 -19.96 23.08 -20.32
CA SER A 13 -19.14 22.35 -19.35
C SER A 13 -19.33 20.83 -19.41
N GLN A 14 -20.47 20.35 -19.92
CA GLN A 14 -20.76 18.92 -20.07
C GLN A 14 -20.14 18.38 -21.36
N ALA A 15 -20.21 19.14 -22.46
CA ALA A 15 -19.59 18.78 -23.73
C ALA A 15 -18.06 18.63 -23.60
N HIS A 16 -17.41 19.57 -22.91
CA HIS A 16 -15.96 19.51 -22.67
C HIS A 16 -15.54 18.36 -21.75
N LYS A 17 -16.43 17.90 -20.85
CA LYS A 17 -16.18 16.75 -19.96
C LYS A 17 -16.33 15.40 -20.67
N SER A 18 -17.29 15.29 -21.60
CA SER A 18 -17.39 14.12 -22.49
C SER A 18 -16.17 14.02 -23.39
N GLU A 19 -15.68 15.13 -23.95
CA GLU A 19 -14.48 15.16 -24.79
C GLU A 19 -13.22 14.70 -24.04
N ILE A 20 -13.06 15.05 -22.77
CA ILE A 20 -11.90 14.64 -21.95
C ILE A 20 -11.96 13.15 -21.59
N ILE A 21 -13.15 12.61 -21.29
CA ILE A 21 -13.35 11.19 -21.00
C ILE A 21 -13.19 10.36 -22.28
N GLU A 22 -13.72 10.82 -23.41
CA GLU A 22 -13.54 10.19 -24.72
C GLU A 22 -12.08 10.24 -25.17
N LYS A 23 -11.37 11.36 -24.89
CA LYS A 23 -9.94 11.48 -25.17
C LYS A 23 -9.10 10.54 -24.29
N TRP A 24 -9.36 10.49 -22.98
CA TRP A 24 -8.67 9.57 -22.07
C TRP A 24 -8.95 8.11 -22.41
N ALA A 25 -10.20 7.77 -22.73
CA ALA A 25 -10.57 6.44 -23.21
C ALA A 25 -9.84 6.11 -24.51
N SER A 26 -9.83 7.00 -25.51
CA SER A 26 -9.12 6.78 -26.78
C SER A 26 -7.60 6.58 -26.62
N GLU A 27 -6.99 7.16 -25.58
CA GLU A 27 -5.57 7.02 -25.27
C GLU A 27 -5.25 5.78 -24.40
N ASN A 28 -6.25 5.19 -23.73
CA ASN A 28 -6.07 4.11 -22.75
C ASN A 28 -7.00 2.89 -22.98
N ASP A 29 -7.69 2.79 -24.11
CA ASP A 29 -8.74 1.78 -24.39
C ASP A 29 -8.23 0.36 -24.71
N THR A 30 -7.01 0.03 -24.28
CA THR A 30 -6.43 -1.28 -24.55
C THR A 30 -6.33 -2.11 -23.29
N SER A 31 -6.94 -3.30 -23.34
CA SER A 31 -6.75 -4.34 -22.33
C SER A 31 -5.26 -4.65 -22.16
N SER A 32 -4.72 -4.47 -20.95
CA SER A 32 -3.31 -4.79 -20.64
C SER A 32 -2.98 -6.27 -20.82
N LEU A 33 -3.99 -7.15 -20.87
CA LEU A 33 -3.85 -8.60 -21.06
C LEU A 33 -3.93 -9.05 -22.53
N ILE A 34 -4.59 -8.29 -23.43
CA ILE A 34 -4.92 -8.77 -24.78
C ILE A 34 -4.56 -7.74 -25.89
N ARG A 35 -4.24 -6.49 -25.53
CA ARG A 35 -3.95 -5.37 -26.46
C ARG A 35 -5.00 -5.19 -27.57
N GLN A 36 -6.28 -5.39 -27.24
CA GLN A 36 -7.41 -5.10 -28.13
C GLN A 36 -8.29 -4.00 -27.53
N HIS A 37 -8.97 -3.27 -28.42
CA HIS A 37 -9.87 -2.16 -28.10
C HIS A 37 -11.13 -2.69 -27.42
N ILE A 38 -11.43 -2.23 -26.21
CA ILE A 38 -12.66 -2.62 -25.49
C ILE A 38 -13.75 -1.58 -25.77
N SER A 39 -15.00 -2.02 -25.93
CA SER A 39 -16.13 -1.10 -26.14
C SER A 39 -16.64 -0.53 -24.81
N LEU A 40 -17.13 0.72 -24.82
CA LEU A 40 -17.69 1.41 -23.65
C LEU A 40 -18.81 0.61 -22.93
N GLN A 41 -19.57 -0.19 -23.66
CA GLN A 41 -20.61 -1.06 -23.07
C GLN A 41 -20.04 -2.21 -22.23
N GLN A 42 -18.83 -2.68 -22.52
CA GLN A 42 -18.14 -3.73 -21.74
C GLN A 42 -17.44 -3.16 -20.50
N LEU A 43 -16.94 -1.92 -20.55
CA LEU A 43 -16.44 -1.20 -19.37
C LEU A 43 -17.52 -1.06 -18.28
N HIS A 44 -18.78 -0.82 -18.69
CA HIS A 44 -19.93 -0.66 -17.78
C HIS A 44 -20.29 -1.91 -16.96
N GLN A 45 -19.83 -3.11 -17.37
CA GLN A 45 -20.07 -4.38 -16.68
C GLN A 45 -18.93 -4.78 -15.73
N ASN A 46 -17.81 -4.05 -15.72
CA ASN A 46 -16.67 -4.35 -14.85
C ASN A 46 -16.85 -3.71 -13.46
N TYR A 47 -17.47 -4.46 -12.54
CA TYR A 47 -17.78 -3.99 -11.18
C TYR A 47 -16.56 -3.50 -10.37
N ALA A 48 -15.35 -3.98 -10.69
CA ALA A 48 -14.10 -3.55 -10.08
C ALA A 48 -13.70 -2.11 -10.46
N ILE A 49 -14.12 -1.63 -11.64
CA ILE A 49 -13.81 -0.29 -12.17
C ILE A 49 -14.94 0.71 -11.84
N LYS A 50 -16.18 0.20 -11.79
CA LYS A 50 -17.39 1.02 -11.54
C LYS A 50 -17.47 1.56 -10.11
N ARG A 51 -16.92 0.84 -9.12
CA ARG A 51 -16.94 1.26 -7.71
C ARG A 51 -16.00 2.44 -7.41
N PRO A 52 -14.72 2.40 -7.84
CA PRO A 52 -13.82 3.54 -7.72
C PRO A 52 -14.29 4.75 -8.54
N ALA A 53 -14.78 4.54 -9.77
CA ALA A 53 -15.24 5.63 -10.64
C ALA A 53 -16.45 6.38 -10.06
N ASN A 54 -17.46 5.65 -9.56
CA ASN A 54 -18.62 6.29 -8.90
C ASN A 54 -18.24 6.95 -7.57
N GLN A 55 -17.27 6.40 -6.83
CA GLN A 55 -16.72 7.06 -5.63
C GLN A 55 -15.98 8.35 -5.99
N LEU A 56 -15.21 8.37 -7.08
CA LEU A 56 -14.52 9.54 -7.61
C LEU A 56 -15.48 10.63 -8.10
N GLU A 57 -16.60 10.27 -8.74
CA GLU A 57 -17.61 11.24 -9.19
C GLU A 57 -18.35 11.92 -8.04
N THR A 58 -18.63 11.19 -6.94
CA THR A 58 -19.21 11.79 -5.73
C THR A 58 -18.21 12.59 -4.88
N SER A 59 -16.90 12.44 -5.12
CA SER A 59 -15.84 13.07 -4.31
C SER A 59 -15.34 14.41 -4.86
N LYS A 60 -15.81 14.85 -6.04
CA LYS A 60 -15.35 16.11 -6.66
C LYS A 60 -16.10 17.36 -6.18
N THR A 61 -16.93 17.26 -5.14
CA THR A 61 -17.64 18.40 -4.54
C THR A 61 -17.60 18.35 -3.01
N ASN A 62 -16.41 18.45 -2.43
CA ASN A 62 -16.10 19.30 -1.27
C ASN A 62 -14.75 18.88 -0.69
N GLU A 63 -13.79 19.79 -0.77
CA GLU A 63 -12.55 19.80 -0.04
C GLU A 63 -12.85 19.67 1.46
N ASN A 64 -12.35 18.61 2.09
CA ASN A 64 -11.63 18.67 3.36
C ASN A 64 -11.09 17.26 3.65
N TYR A 65 -9.78 17.08 3.49
CA TYR A 65 -9.03 15.93 3.99
C TYR A 65 -8.93 15.95 5.52
N GLU A 66 -9.90 16.53 6.21
CA GLU A 66 -9.88 16.76 7.66
C GLU A 66 -11.17 16.20 8.26
N PHE A 67 -11.00 15.28 9.20
CA PHE A 67 -12.05 14.68 10.00
C PHE A 67 -11.83 15.10 11.46
N VAL A 68 -12.88 15.28 12.24
CA VAL A 68 -12.77 15.64 13.66
C VAL A 68 -13.11 14.43 14.54
N LEU A 69 -12.21 14.12 15.47
CA LEU A 69 -12.41 13.05 16.46
C LEU A 69 -13.61 13.37 17.35
N ASP A 70 -14.42 12.35 17.63
CA ASP A 70 -15.67 12.43 18.39
C ASP A 70 -16.79 13.27 17.76
N ILE A 71 -16.59 13.75 16.51
CA ILE A 71 -17.62 14.38 15.67
C ILE A 71 -17.87 13.56 14.40
N ASP A 72 -16.84 13.34 13.59
CA ASP A 72 -16.93 12.58 12.33
C ASP A 72 -16.63 11.10 12.54
N VAL A 73 -15.62 10.81 13.35
CA VAL A 73 -15.11 9.46 13.64
C VAL A 73 -14.83 9.31 15.13
N LYS A 74 -14.96 8.10 15.67
CA LYS A 74 -14.55 7.78 17.06
C LYS A 74 -13.69 6.53 17.12
N LYS A 75 -12.82 6.47 18.13
CA LYS A 75 -12.03 5.26 18.45
C LYS A 75 -12.94 4.19 19.06
N LYS A 76 -12.87 2.95 18.57
CA LYS A 76 -13.56 1.80 19.16
C LYS A 76 -12.81 1.36 20.43
N ASN A 77 -13.52 1.31 21.57
CA ASN A 77 -13.04 0.77 22.86
C ASN A 77 -11.80 1.44 23.48
N GLY A 78 -11.26 2.52 22.90
CA GLY A 78 -10.13 3.30 23.41
C GLY A 78 -8.76 2.59 23.45
N ARG A 79 -8.71 1.26 23.31
CA ARG A 79 -7.47 0.48 23.28
C ARG A 79 -6.88 0.43 21.87
N PRO A 80 -5.55 0.56 21.71
CA PRO A 80 -4.91 0.42 20.41
C PRO A 80 -4.97 -1.03 19.91
N LEU A 81 -5.13 -1.19 18.60
CA LEU A 81 -4.92 -2.48 17.90
C LEU A 81 -3.43 -2.82 17.84
N PHE A 82 -2.59 -1.79 17.70
CA PHE A 82 -1.15 -1.91 17.58
C PHE A 82 -0.48 -0.65 18.12
N GLN A 83 0.67 -0.79 18.77
CA GLN A 83 1.40 0.33 19.35
C GLN A 83 2.91 0.04 19.34
N THR A 84 3.67 0.98 18.78
CA THR A 84 5.12 1.11 18.93
C THR A 84 5.44 2.43 19.64
N HIS A 85 6.72 2.79 19.77
CA HIS A 85 7.13 4.08 20.33
C HIS A 85 6.77 5.27 19.42
N GLU A 86 6.60 5.05 18.11
CA GLU A 86 6.34 6.10 17.11
C GLU A 86 4.92 6.05 16.52
N LYS A 87 4.32 4.85 16.40
CA LYS A 87 3.03 4.66 15.73
C LYS A 87 2.04 3.96 16.65
N THR A 88 0.80 4.42 16.65
CA THR A 88 -0.30 3.76 17.35
C THR A 88 -1.52 3.66 16.45
N ILE A 89 -2.06 2.46 16.27
CA ILE A 89 -3.25 2.23 15.43
C ILE A 89 -4.44 1.95 16.33
N TYR A 90 -5.53 2.69 16.14
CA TYR A 90 -6.80 2.49 16.83
C TYR A 90 -7.85 1.99 15.85
N ALA A 91 -8.64 0.99 16.25
CA ALA A 91 -9.89 0.70 15.56
C ALA A 91 -10.81 1.92 15.63
N ALA A 92 -11.54 2.22 14.56
CA ALA A 92 -12.42 3.38 14.51
C ALA A 92 -13.78 3.08 13.86
N GLU A 93 -14.73 3.98 14.04
CA GLU A 93 -16.03 3.97 13.37
C GLU A 93 -16.52 5.37 13.03
N TRP A 94 -17.33 5.44 11.99
CA TRP A 94 -17.98 6.67 11.53
C TRP A 94 -19.17 7.00 12.44
N LEU A 95 -19.27 8.26 12.87
CA LEU A 95 -20.35 8.72 13.76
C LEU A 95 -21.62 9.14 13.02
N SER A 96 -21.49 9.66 11.80
CA SER A 96 -22.62 10.11 10.98
C SER A 96 -22.67 9.37 9.65
N THR A 97 -23.52 8.33 9.55
CA THR A 97 -23.69 7.65 8.25
C THR A 97 -25.13 7.22 7.98
N SER A 98 -25.73 7.85 6.96
CA SER A 98 -26.93 7.37 6.25
C SER A 98 -26.59 6.35 5.15
N PHE A 99 -25.31 6.07 4.91
CA PHE A 99 -24.82 5.17 3.86
C PHE A 99 -23.71 4.24 4.37
N LYS A 100 -23.57 3.07 3.75
CA LYS A 100 -22.51 2.11 4.07
C LYS A 100 -21.14 2.69 3.70
N ARG A 101 -20.29 2.93 4.71
CA ARG A 101 -18.90 3.36 4.57
C ARG A 101 -17.92 2.19 4.79
N PRO A 102 -16.67 2.27 4.29
CA PRO A 102 -15.65 1.27 4.58
C PRO A 102 -15.30 1.26 6.08
N ASP A 103 -14.83 0.11 6.56
CA ASP A 103 -14.24 0.02 7.90
C ASP A 103 -12.95 0.87 7.95
N ILE A 104 -12.67 1.46 9.10
CA ILE A 104 -11.61 2.46 9.27
C ILE A 104 -10.76 2.23 10.53
N VAL A 105 -9.52 2.69 10.45
CA VAL A 105 -8.60 2.84 11.58
C VAL A 105 -8.07 4.26 11.65
N ILE A 106 -7.67 4.64 12.86
CA ILE A 106 -6.93 5.88 13.10
C ILE A 106 -5.47 5.51 13.36
N LEU A 107 -4.59 5.89 12.44
CA LEU A 107 -3.14 5.80 12.59
C LEU A 107 -2.64 7.09 13.24
N LYS A 108 -2.19 7.00 14.49
CA LYS A 108 -1.48 8.07 15.18
C LYS A 108 0.03 7.92 14.95
N ILE A 109 0.67 8.98 14.48
CA ILE A 109 2.11 9.09 14.29
C ILE A 109 2.61 10.18 15.24
N ASP A 110 3.55 9.82 16.10
CA ASP A 110 4.19 10.71 17.06
C ASP A 110 5.58 11.11 16.55
N GLY A 111 5.98 12.37 16.78
CA GLY A 111 7.31 12.90 16.47
C GLY A 111 7.32 14.09 15.51
N ILE A 112 8.46 14.77 15.47
CA ILE A 112 8.69 16.03 14.72
C ILE A 112 8.47 15.84 13.21
N GLN A 113 8.63 14.62 12.69
CA GLN A 113 8.47 14.31 11.27
C GLN A 113 7.07 13.83 10.90
N ALA A 114 6.13 13.71 11.85
CA ALA A 114 4.78 13.20 11.61
C ALA A 114 4.06 13.94 10.46
N ARG A 115 4.24 15.26 10.34
CA ARG A 115 3.63 16.06 9.24
C ARG A 115 4.13 15.65 7.86
N LYS A 116 5.42 15.35 7.75
CA LYS A 116 6.02 14.92 6.49
C LYS A 116 5.56 13.52 6.13
N GLU A 117 5.57 12.60 7.09
CA GLU A 117 5.09 11.23 6.89
C GLU A 117 3.60 11.21 6.51
N ALA A 118 2.78 12.06 7.12
CA ALA A 118 1.35 12.14 6.84
C ALA A 118 1.04 12.60 5.40
N SER A 119 1.72 13.63 4.90
CA SER A 119 1.59 14.06 3.51
C SER A 119 2.01 12.97 2.52
N PHE A 120 3.01 12.16 2.88
CA PHE A 120 3.46 11.04 2.08
C PHE A 120 2.37 9.95 1.96
N TYR A 121 1.72 9.56 3.06
CA TYR A 121 0.60 8.60 2.99
C TYR A 121 -0.54 9.10 2.10
N LEU A 122 -0.90 10.39 2.19
CA LEU A 122 -1.95 10.97 1.34
C LEU A 122 -1.59 10.93 -0.15
N HIS A 123 -0.35 11.26 -0.50
CA HIS A 123 0.13 11.19 -1.89
C HIS A 123 0.03 9.77 -2.47
N LEU A 124 0.38 8.74 -1.69
CA LEU A 124 0.36 7.35 -2.18
C LEU A 124 -1.04 6.72 -2.24
N SER A 125 -2.02 7.32 -1.57
CA SER A 125 -3.37 6.77 -1.40
C SER A 125 -4.18 6.68 -2.69
N HIS A 126 -3.65 7.16 -3.81
CA HIS A 126 -4.27 7.09 -5.13
C HIS A 126 -4.13 5.72 -5.81
N HIS A 127 -3.24 4.85 -5.34
CA HIS A 127 -3.03 3.53 -5.94
C HIS A 127 -3.98 2.46 -5.36
N PRO A 128 -4.63 1.61 -6.19
CA PRO A 128 -5.60 0.61 -5.71
C PRO A 128 -4.99 -0.45 -4.78
N ASN A 129 -3.70 -0.75 -4.92
CA ASN A 129 -2.96 -1.73 -4.12
C ASN A 129 -2.05 -1.10 -3.06
N ILE A 130 -2.29 0.15 -2.68
CA ILE A 130 -1.69 0.80 -1.51
C ILE A 130 -2.82 1.17 -0.54
N VAL A 131 -2.59 1.02 0.77
CA VAL A 131 -3.58 1.38 1.80
C VAL A 131 -4.01 2.84 1.63
N HIS A 132 -5.31 3.02 1.46
CA HIS A 132 -5.93 4.31 1.25
C HIS A 132 -6.02 5.08 2.57
N THR A 133 -5.46 6.28 2.56
CA THR A 133 -5.56 7.29 3.61
C THR A 133 -6.56 8.35 3.16
N PHE A 134 -7.67 8.45 3.90
CA PHE A 134 -8.76 9.37 3.60
C PHE A 134 -8.41 10.82 3.94
N GLY A 135 -7.57 11.05 4.96
CA GLY A 135 -7.30 12.39 5.47
C GLY A 135 -6.71 12.40 6.87
N PHE A 136 -6.54 13.59 7.41
CA PHE A 136 -6.16 13.88 8.78
C PHE A 136 -7.34 13.75 9.74
N VAL A 137 -7.06 13.39 10.99
CA VAL A 137 -8.01 13.42 12.10
C VAL A 137 -7.55 14.46 13.12
N LEU A 138 -8.40 15.45 13.40
CA LEU A 138 -8.18 16.51 14.37
C LEU A 138 -8.78 16.10 15.72
N ASP A 139 -7.99 16.15 16.79
CA ASP A 139 -8.46 15.93 18.15
C ASP A 139 -8.68 17.27 18.85
N SER A 140 -9.91 17.78 18.82
CA SER A 140 -10.26 19.08 19.41
C SER A 140 -10.09 19.14 20.93
N ASN A 141 -10.00 18.00 21.60
CA ASN A 141 -9.84 17.90 23.06
C ASN A 141 -8.36 17.85 23.49
N CYS A 142 -7.44 17.80 22.53
CA CYS A 142 -6.02 17.67 22.80
C CYS A 142 -5.30 19.01 22.62
N HIS A 143 -5.05 19.69 23.74
CA HIS A 143 -4.38 20.99 23.77
C HIS A 143 -2.83 20.92 23.69
N HIS A 144 -2.25 19.72 23.62
CA HIS A 144 -0.79 19.49 23.67
C HIS A 144 -0.24 18.50 22.61
N CYS A 145 -0.94 18.24 21.52
CA CYS A 145 -0.49 17.32 20.45
C CYS A 145 0.28 18.02 19.31
N GLN A 146 1.12 19.02 19.64
CA GLN A 146 1.90 19.74 18.62
C GLN A 146 2.80 18.81 17.77
N ASP A 147 3.24 17.68 18.35
CA ASP A 147 4.15 16.73 17.72
C ASP A 147 3.48 15.40 17.34
N SER A 148 2.15 15.32 17.23
CA SER A 148 1.47 14.09 16.81
C SER A 148 0.40 14.34 15.76
N ILE A 149 0.27 13.43 14.80
CA ILE A 149 -0.76 13.47 13.77
C ILE A 149 -1.58 12.21 13.82
N MET A 150 -2.88 12.34 13.57
CA MET A 150 -3.75 11.21 13.32
C MET A 150 -4.18 11.22 11.86
N LEU A 151 -4.11 10.05 11.23
CA LEU A 151 -4.55 9.78 9.87
C LEU A 151 -5.71 8.79 9.89
N LEU A 152 -6.69 9.01 9.03
CA LEU A 152 -7.81 8.10 8.83
C LEU A 152 -7.50 7.17 7.65
N GLN A 153 -7.44 5.87 7.89
CA GLN A 153 -7.14 4.87 6.87
C GLN A 153 -8.23 3.80 6.78
N GLU A 154 -8.30 3.14 5.63
CA GLU A 154 -9.15 1.95 5.48
C GLU A 154 -8.64 0.79 6.36
N TYR A 155 -9.57 0.02 6.91
CA TYR A 155 -9.26 -1.11 7.78
C TYR A 155 -9.27 -2.44 7.02
N ALA A 156 -8.18 -3.18 7.13
CA ALA A 156 -8.09 -4.57 6.68
C ALA A 156 -8.54 -5.52 7.80
N SER A 157 -9.79 -5.94 7.76
CA SER A 157 -10.38 -6.81 8.80
C SER A 157 -9.82 -8.23 8.81
N LEU A 158 -9.17 -8.68 7.73
CA LEU A 158 -8.48 -9.97 7.64
C LEU A 158 -7.01 -9.89 8.06
N GLY A 159 -6.56 -8.74 8.56
CA GLY A 159 -5.20 -8.55 9.04
C GLY A 159 -4.16 -8.54 7.93
N SER A 160 -2.94 -8.90 8.30
CA SER A 160 -1.80 -9.03 7.38
C SER A 160 -1.79 -10.38 6.66
N LEU A 161 -1.11 -10.44 5.52
CA LEU A 161 -0.86 -11.68 4.80
C LEU A 161 -0.09 -12.67 5.68
N TYR A 162 0.83 -12.19 6.51
CA TYR A 162 1.54 -13.03 7.49
C TYR A 162 0.57 -13.76 8.42
N GLU A 163 -0.37 -13.04 9.03
CA GLU A 163 -1.37 -13.63 9.94
C GLU A 163 -2.25 -14.64 9.21
N LEU A 164 -2.72 -14.29 8.00
CA LEU A 164 -3.56 -15.17 7.20
C LEU A 164 -2.84 -16.48 6.79
N LEU A 165 -1.53 -16.41 6.49
CA LEU A 165 -0.72 -17.59 6.16
C LEU A 165 -0.58 -18.58 7.33
N GLN A 166 -0.63 -18.09 8.57
CA GLN A 166 -0.59 -18.92 9.78
C GLN A 166 -1.89 -19.71 10.00
N GLU A 167 -2.99 -19.34 9.33
CA GLU A 167 -4.26 -20.05 9.46
C GLU A 167 -4.21 -21.45 8.83
N ARG A 168 -4.21 -22.48 9.69
CA ARG A 168 -4.06 -23.89 9.27
C ARG A 168 -5.15 -24.39 8.32
N ASN A 169 -6.34 -23.79 8.38
CA ASN A 169 -7.49 -24.21 7.57
C ASN A 169 -7.50 -23.57 6.17
N ILE A 170 -6.61 -22.62 5.90
CA ILE A 170 -6.48 -22.00 4.59
C ILE A 170 -5.37 -22.70 3.81
N ASN A 171 -5.73 -23.21 2.63
CA ASN A 171 -4.76 -23.70 1.67
C ASN A 171 -4.44 -22.60 0.64
N PHE A 172 -3.18 -22.22 0.54
CA PHE A 172 -2.70 -21.26 -0.44
C PHE A 172 -2.18 -22.02 -1.66
N ASP A 173 -2.98 -22.06 -2.72
CA ASP A 173 -2.50 -22.51 -4.03
C ASP A 173 -1.58 -21.43 -4.63
N GLU A 174 -0.61 -21.85 -5.45
CA GLU A 174 0.32 -20.97 -6.15
C GLU A 174 -0.41 -19.90 -6.96
N LYS A 175 -1.58 -20.22 -7.52
CA LYS A 175 -2.42 -19.26 -8.25
C LYS A 175 -2.88 -18.08 -7.39
N ILE A 176 -3.23 -18.34 -6.13
CA ILE A 176 -3.65 -17.30 -5.19
C ILE A 176 -2.45 -16.42 -4.83
N LEU A 177 -1.30 -17.05 -4.54
CA LEU A 177 -0.07 -16.32 -4.23
C LEU A 177 0.37 -15.44 -5.41
N ILE A 178 0.33 -15.96 -6.65
CA ILE A 178 0.63 -15.19 -7.86
C ILE A 178 -0.30 -13.97 -7.99
N GLU A 179 -1.60 -14.13 -7.78
CA GLU A 179 -2.55 -13.01 -7.84
C GLU A 179 -2.25 -11.93 -6.78
N ILE A 180 -1.86 -12.35 -5.57
CA ILE A 180 -1.40 -11.44 -4.50
C ILE A 180 -0.14 -10.69 -4.96
N PHE A 181 0.86 -11.38 -5.50
CA PHE A 181 2.10 -10.71 -5.92
C PHE A 181 1.92 -9.79 -7.11
N LEU A 182 1.02 -10.10 -8.05
CA LEU A 182 0.71 -9.18 -9.15
C LEU A 182 0.21 -7.83 -8.63
N GLN A 183 -0.64 -7.84 -7.60
CA GLN A 183 -1.11 -6.62 -6.93
C GLN A 183 0.02 -5.85 -6.23
N ILE A 184 0.93 -6.56 -5.56
CA ILE A 184 2.08 -5.91 -4.88
C ILE A 184 3.10 -5.36 -5.88
N ILE A 185 3.35 -6.07 -6.97
CA ILE A 185 4.23 -5.60 -8.06
C ILE A 185 3.65 -4.35 -8.71
N ASP A 186 2.33 -4.27 -8.92
CA ASP A 186 1.68 -3.07 -9.46
C ASP A 186 1.90 -1.86 -8.53
N ALA A 187 1.73 -2.06 -7.22
CA ALA A 187 2.07 -1.04 -6.22
C ALA A 187 3.55 -0.64 -6.26
N MET A 188 4.48 -1.60 -6.38
CA MET A 188 5.92 -1.32 -6.47
C MET A 188 6.30 -0.55 -7.74
N ILE A 189 5.65 -0.83 -8.88
CA ILE A 189 5.82 -0.06 -10.11
C ILE A 189 5.40 1.39 -9.87
N TYR A 190 4.28 1.60 -9.17
CA TYR A 190 3.83 2.95 -8.79
C TYR A 190 4.83 3.65 -7.86
N LEU A 191 5.37 2.97 -6.84
CA LEU A 191 6.41 3.53 -5.96
C LEU A 191 7.65 3.93 -6.76
N THR A 192 8.12 3.05 -7.66
CA THR A 192 9.30 3.29 -8.50
C THR A 192 9.11 4.51 -9.39
N LYS A 193 7.93 4.68 -10.01
CA LYS A 193 7.59 5.85 -10.84
C LYS A 193 7.58 7.16 -10.04
N ASN A 194 7.34 7.08 -8.73
CA ASN A 194 7.41 8.22 -7.81
C ASN A 194 8.79 8.35 -7.13
N ASN A 195 9.80 7.59 -7.58
CA ASN A 195 11.14 7.54 -6.98
C ASN A 195 11.14 7.14 -5.50
N ILE A 196 10.24 6.24 -5.11
CA ILE A 196 10.10 5.75 -3.75
C ILE A 196 10.59 4.31 -3.69
N VAL A 197 11.49 4.06 -2.74
CA VAL A 197 11.90 2.72 -2.32
C VAL A 197 11.14 2.40 -1.05
N HIS A 198 10.48 1.24 -0.98
CA HIS A 198 9.75 0.81 0.21
C HIS A 198 10.69 0.49 1.37
N GLY A 199 11.72 -0.31 1.11
CA GLY A 199 12.77 -0.67 2.08
C GLY A 199 12.38 -1.71 3.14
N ASP A 200 11.13 -2.20 3.14
CA ASP A 200 10.63 -3.21 4.09
C ASP A 200 9.52 -4.08 3.50
N LEU A 201 9.76 -4.68 2.34
CA LEU A 201 8.79 -5.61 1.75
C LEU A 201 8.81 -6.96 2.48
N ALA A 202 7.71 -7.27 3.17
CA ALA A 202 7.48 -8.54 3.85
C ALA A 202 5.98 -8.82 3.99
N CYS A 203 5.58 -10.08 4.26
CA CYS A 203 4.16 -10.46 4.37
C CYS A 203 3.43 -9.71 5.48
N ARG A 204 4.13 -9.27 6.54
CA ARG A 204 3.56 -8.44 7.62
C ARG A 204 3.09 -7.06 7.15
N ASN A 205 3.67 -6.54 6.06
CA ASN A 205 3.36 -5.23 5.49
C ASN A 205 2.40 -5.32 4.29
N ILE A 206 1.82 -6.51 4.04
CA ILE A 206 0.75 -6.71 3.08
C ILE A 206 -0.56 -6.91 3.84
N LEU A 207 -1.51 -6.01 3.68
CA LEU A 207 -2.83 -6.12 4.31
C LEU A 207 -3.86 -6.77 3.40
N VAL A 208 -4.71 -7.63 3.97
CA VAL A 208 -5.72 -8.39 3.23
C VAL A 208 -7.10 -7.76 3.44
N PHE A 209 -7.71 -7.29 2.36
CA PHE A 209 -9.05 -6.66 2.37
C PHE A 209 -10.14 -7.62 1.93
N HIS A 210 -9.80 -8.54 1.02
CA HIS A 210 -10.68 -9.62 0.61
C HIS A 210 -9.85 -10.84 0.29
N PHE A 211 -10.36 -12.01 0.62
CA PHE A 211 -9.69 -13.27 0.33
C PHE A 211 -10.70 -14.32 -0.11
N ASP A 212 -10.44 -14.95 -1.25
CA ASP A 212 -11.30 -16.00 -1.82
C ASP A 212 -10.43 -17.16 -2.32
N THR A 213 -10.57 -18.30 -1.66
CA THR A 213 -9.83 -19.52 -2.00
C THR A 213 -10.29 -20.18 -3.30
N THR A 214 -11.50 -19.88 -3.75
CA THR A 214 -12.14 -20.49 -4.93
C THR A 214 -11.92 -19.64 -6.18
N ASN A 215 -11.80 -18.33 -6.02
CA ASN A 215 -11.56 -17.40 -7.11
C ASN A 215 -10.44 -16.41 -6.72
N PRO A 216 -9.18 -16.72 -7.06
CA PRO A 216 -8.03 -15.88 -6.76
C PRO A 216 -8.25 -14.41 -7.11
N LYS A 217 -8.90 -14.12 -8.25
CA LYS A 217 -9.14 -12.75 -8.76
C LYS A 217 -10.03 -11.87 -7.88
N LYS A 218 -10.72 -12.45 -6.89
CA LYS A 218 -11.49 -11.68 -5.91
C LYS A 218 -10.63 -11.24 -4.74
N THR A 219 -9.49 -11.88 -4.51
CA THR A 219 -8.54 -11.50 -3.45
C THR A 219 -8.06 -10.08 -3.69
N LEU A 220 -8.10 -9.26 -2.64
CA LEU A 220 -7.63 -7.88 -2.65
C LEU A 220 -6.62 -7.69 -1.53
N VAL A 221 -5.40 -7.35 -1.90
CA VAL A 221 -4.32 -7.01 -0.98
C VAL A 221 -3.80 -5.61 -1.27
N LYS A 222 -3.30 -4.97 -0.22
CA LYS A 222 -2.69 -3.64 -0.32
C LYS A 222 -1.41 -3.56 0.51
N LEU A 223 -0.44 -2.86 -0.05
CA LEU A 223 0.84 -2.57 0.59
C LEU A 223 0.66 -1.46 1.64
N THR A 224 1.30 -1.62 2.79
CA THR A 224 1.28 -0.67 3.91
C THR A 224 2.67 -0.48 4.52
N ASP A 225 2.73 0.37 5.55
CA ASP A 225 3.88 0.65 6.40
C ASP A 225 5.14 1.11 5.65
N PHE A 226 5.09 2.36 5.21
CA PHE A 226 6.19 3.05 4.57
C PHE A 226 7.20 3.65 5.59
N GLY A 227 7.26 3.09 6.80
CA GLY A 227 8.10 3.59 7.90
C GLY A 227 9.61 3.54 7.65
N LEU A 228 10.07 2.83 6.61
CA LEU A 228 11.45 2.79 6.13
C LEU A 228 11.62 3.33 4.71
N SER A 229 10.55 3.88 4.12
CA SER A 229 10.57 4.26 2.72
C SER A 229 11.41 5.49 2.46
N GLN A 230 12.20 5.45 1.40
CA GLN A 230 13.14 6.50 1.03
C GLN A 230 12.78 7.08 -0.33
N TYR A 231 12.95 8.41 -0.46
CA TYR A 231 12.86 9.07 -1.75
C TYR A 231 14.25 9.10 -2.38
N ASN A 232 14.43 8.35 -3.47
CA ASN A 232 15.68 8.39 -4.22
C ASN A 232 15.73 9.69 -5.02
N GLN A 233 16.68 10.57 -4.71
CA GLN A 233 16.84 11.82 -5.46
C GLN A 233 18.23 11.93 -6.07
N PHE A 234 18.22 11.97 -7.42
CA PHE A 234 19.27 12.54 -8.24
C PHE A 234 19.23 14.08 -8.30
N ASP A 235 18.25 14.74 -7.65
CA ASP A 235 18.15 16.21 -7.62
C ASP A 235 18.11 16.74 -6.18
N SER A 236 19.01 17.67 -5.87
CA SER A 236 19.40 18.10 -4.51
C SER A 236 18.37 18.92 -3.71
N CYS A 237 17.12 19.06 -4.18
CA CYS A 237 16.16 20.03 -3.62
C CYS A 237 14.99 19.42 -2.81
N ALA A 238 14.80 18.11 -2.84
CA ALA A 238 13.67 17.43 -2.20
C ALA A 238 14.13 16.19 -1.37
N SER A 239 15.39 16.16 -0.94
CA SER A 239 16.00 15.10 -0.11
C SER A 239 15.40 14.95 1.30
N ASN A 240 14.33 15.69 1.60
CA ASN A 240 13.80 15.89 2.95
C ASN A 240 12.35 15.44 3.14
N PHE A 241 11.74 14.78 2.16
CA PHE A 241 10.34 14.35 2.22
C PHE A 241 10.11 13.00 2.91
N ALA A 242 11.13 12.11 2.92
CA ALA A 242 11.00 10.76 3.49
C ALA A 242 12.31 10.29 4.16
N GLN A 243 12.91 11.13 5.00
CA GLN A 243 13.79 10.60 6.05
C GLN A 243 12.85 10.09 7.14
N SER A 244 12.71 8.77 7.29
CA SER A 244 11.94 8.16 8.36
C SER A 244 12.84 7.56 9.44
N THR A 245 12.25 7.34 10.62
CA THR A 245 12.88 7.37 11.95
C THR A 245 13.30 6.03 12.54
N SER A 246 13.19 4.92 11.81
CA SER A 246 13.72 3.63 12.28
C SER A 246 15.00 3.25 11.53
N SER A 247 16.13 3.31 12.23
CA SER A 247 17.43 2.84 11.73
C SER A 247 17.55 1.30 11.68
N ILE A 248 16.43 0.59 11.78
CA ILE A 248 16.40 -0.87 11.90
C ILE A 248 16.24 -1.46 10.51
N ILE A 249 17.33 -1.97 9.96
CA ILE A 249 17.33 -2.69 8.70
C ILE A 249 16.61 -4.04 8.91
N PRO A 250 15.65 -4.44 8.05
CA PRO A 250 15.06 -5.77 8.09
C PRO A 250 16.06 -6.80 7.55
N ILE A 251 17.08 -7.16 8.36
CA ILE A 251 18.29 -7.88 7.92
C ILE A 251 17.98 -9.15 7.09
N ARG A 252 16.95 -9.91 7.48
CA ARG A 252 16.59 -11.17 6.83
C ARG A 252 15.88 -11.01 5.47
N TYR A 253 15.50 -9.79 5.13
CA TYR A 253 14.83 -9.41 3.88
C TYR A 253 15.73 -8.56 2.97
N ALA A 254 16.72 -7.88 3.55
CA ALA A 254 17.53 -6.89 2.85
C ALA A 254 18.53 -7.50 1.85
N ALA A 255 18.70 -6.79 0.75
CA ALA A 255 19.60 -7.12 -0.35
C ALA A 255 21.09 -6.98 0.05
N PRO A 256 22.02 -7.72 -0.59
CA PRO A 256 23.43 -7.72 -0.21
C PRO A 256 24.07 -6.32 -0.24
N GLU A 257 23.71 -5.47 -1.20
CA GLU A 257 24.22 -4.11 -1.36
C GLU A 257 23.94 -3.20 -0.15
N ILE A 258 22.83 -3.45 0.57
CA ILE A 258 22.45 -2.73 1.81
C ILE A 258 23.54 -2.91 2.89
N PHE A 259 24.29 -4.02 2.87
CA PHE A 259 25.33 -4.35 3.84
C PHE A 259 26.76 -4.06 3.38
N VAL A 260 26.94 -3.46 2.20
CA VAL A 260 28.28 -3.18 1.63
C VAL A 260 28.70 -1.74 1.88
N SER A 261 27.78 -0.79 1.79
CA SER A 261 28.08 0.63 1.96
C SER A 261 28.23 1.03 3.43
N SER A 262 29.19 1.91 3.73
CA SER A 262 29.26 2.63 5.01
C SER A 262 28.10 3.62 5.19
N ASN A 263 27.45 3.99 4.09
CA ASN A 263 26.19 4.73 4.07
C ASN A 263 25.07 3.80 3.57
N THR A 264 24.43 3.09 4.50
CA THR A 264 23.32 2.16 4.20
C THR A 264 22.20 2.82 3.41
N MET A 265 21.91 4.11 3.68
CA MET A 265 20.80 4.83 3.05
C MET A 265 21.00 4.99 1.53
N SER A 266 22.22 5.24 1.07
CA SER A 266 22.49 5.39 -0.37
C SER A 266 22.45 4.07 -1.14
N SER A 267 22.23 2.94 -0.47
CA SER A 267 22.20 1.61 -1.09
C SER A 267 20.78 1.13 -1.38
N TYR A 268 19.76 1.79 -0.80
CA TYR A 268 18.36 1.48 -1.08
C TYR A 268 17.98 1.93 -2.50
N SER A 269 17.41 1.00 -3.25
CA SER A 269 16.98 1.22 -4.62
C SER A 269 15.74 0.37 -4.93
N GLU A 270 15.14 0.61 -6.08
CA GLU A 270 14.08 -0.28 -6.58
C GLU A 270 14.60 -1.72 -6.73
N LYS A 271 15.91 -1.92 -6.96
CA LYS A 271 16.52 -3.26 -7.03
C LYS A 271 16.59 -3.96 -5.68
N SER A 272 16.87 -3.22 -4.60
CA SER A 272 16.83 -3.79 -3.26
C SER A 272 15.40 -4.19 -2.84
N ASP A 273 14.39 -3.45 -3.32
CA ASP A 273 12.98 -3.85 -3.16
C ASP A 273 12.63 -5.10 -3.98
N ILE A 274 13.16 -5.23 -5.22
CA ILE A 274 12.99 -6.46 -6.00
C ILE A 274 13.60 -7.67 -5.26
N TYR A 275 14.79 -7.54 -4.66
CA TYR A 275 15.36 -8.60 -3.83
C TYR A 275 14.44 -8.98 -2.67
N SER A 276 13.94 -7.97 -1.95
CA SER A 276 13.02 -8.15 -0.81
C SER A 276 11.70 -8.79 -1.24
N MET A 277 11.21 -8.48 -2.44
CA MET A 277 10.04 -9.13 -3.04
C MET A 277 10.26 -10.64 -3.22
N GLY A 278 11.48 -11.07 -3.59
CA GLY A 278 11.84 -12.49 -3.63
C GLY A 278 11.75 -13.18 -2.27
N VAL A 279 12.22 -12.50 -1.22
CA VAL A 279 12.12 -13.00 0.16
C VAL A 279 10.66 -13.06 0.61
N LEU A 280 9.83 -12.06 0.28
CA LEU A 280 8.39 -12.05 0.53
C LEU A 280 7.70 -13.22 -0.18
N MET A 281 8.00 -13.47 -1.45
CA MET A 281 7.46 -14.62 -2.21
C MET A 281 7.86 -15.96 -1.59
N TRP A 282 9.08 -16.08 -1.08
CA TRP A 282 9.55 -17.26 -0.35
C TRP A 282 8.84 -17.42 1.00
N GLU A 283 8.70 -16.34 1.77
CA GLU A 283 8.01 -16.29 3.06
C GLU A 283 6.55 -16.73 2.89
N ALA A 284 5.86 -16.16 1.90
CA ALA A 284 4.48 -16.48 1.59
C ALA A 284 4.29 -17.95 1.21
N TYR A 285 5.16 -18.47 0.33
CA TYR A 285 5.11 -19.89 -0.04
C TYR A 285 5.35 -20.80 1.17
N SER A 286 6.29 -20.40 2.04
CA SER A 286 6.66 -21.15 3.24
C SER A 286 5.71 -20.93 4.42
N ARG A 287 4.50 -20.39 4.15
CA ARG A 287 3.46 -20.12 5.16
C ARG A 287 3.94 -19.23 6.31
N GLY A 288 4.65 -18.16 5.99
CA GLY A 288 5.17 -17.21 6.97
C GLY A 288 6.37 -17.75 7.77
N ALA A 289 7.10 -18.73 7.24
CA ALA A 289 8.35 -19.16 7.85
C ALA A 289 9.36 -18.00 7.89
N ILE A 290 10.14 -17.92 8.96
CA ILE A 290 11.17 -16.90 9.11
C ILE A 290 12.29 -17.16 8.09
N PRO A 291 12.63 -16.19 7.21
CA PRO A 291 13.75 -16.34 6.30
C PRO A 291 15.06 -16.57 7.06
N TRP A 292 15.87 -17.50 6.55
CA TRP A 292 17.14 -17.91 7.19
C TRP A 292 16.98 -18.44 8.62
N SER A 293 15.83 -19.06 8.94
CA SER A 293 15.53 -19.59 10.28
C SER A 293 16.54 -20.63 10.79
N ASN A 294 17.31 -21.25 9.89
CA ASN A 294 18.41 -22.16 10.24
C ASN A 294 19.69 -21.43 10.70
N ILE A 295 19.75 -20.10 10.61
CA ILE A 295 20.87 -19.26 11.03
C ILE A 295 20.47 -18.49 12.28
N LEU A 296 21.22 -18.70 13.36
CA LEU A 296 20.88 -18.24 14.71
C LEU A 296 20.91 -16.72 14.88
N ASP A 297 21.90 -16.04 14.29
CA ASP A 297 22.10 -14.61 14.43
C ASP A 297 22.17 -13.87 13.09
N ASP A 298 21.78 -12.60 13.14
CA ASP A 298 21.67 -11.76 11.95
C ASP A 298 23.03 -11.39 11.34
N GLN A 299 24.13 -11.44 12.11
CA GLN A 299 25.48 -11.21 11.56
C GLN A 299 25.90 -12.36 10.63
N ASN A 300 25.58 -13.59 11.01
CA ASN A 300 25.78 -14.74 10.14
C ASN A 300 24.86 -14.69 8.91
N VAL A 301 23.61 -14.22 9.05
CA VAL A 301 22.73 -13.99 7.88
C VAL A 301 23.37 -13.00 6.91
N ILE A 302 23.85 -11.86 7.40
CA ILE A 302 24.56 -10.85 6.58
C ILE A 302 25.74 -11.50 5.84
N ARG A 303 26.56 -12.31 6.53
CA ARG A 303 27.70 -13.00 5.91
C ARG A 303 27.25 -13.95 4.80
N HIS A 304 26.19 -14.72 5.02
CA HIS A 304 25.66 -15.64 4.02
C HIS A 304 25.16 -14.90 2.77
N VAL A 305 24.37 -13.85 2.95
CA VAL A 305 23.82 -13.03 1.87
C VAL A 305 24.93 -12.34 1.08
N LYS A 306 25.91 -11.72 1.75
CA LYS A 306 27.07 -11.08 1.09
C LYS A 306 27.93 -12.05 0.29
N ASN A 307 27.95 -13.34 0.67
CA ASN A 307 28.68 -14.39 -0.05
C ASN A 307 27.88 -14.95 -1.25
N GLY A 308 26.72 -14.38 -1.58
CA GLY A 308 25.87 -14.83 -2.69
C GLY A 308 25.05 -16.08 -2.39
N ASN A 309 24.94 -16.49 -1.11
CA ASN A 309 24.01 -17.57 -0.76
C ASN A 309 22.58 -17.04 -0.81
N VAL A 310 21.67 -17.90 -1.27
CA VAL A 310 20.23 -17.64 -1.33
C VAL A 310 19.46 -18.64 -0.49
N LEU A 311 18.20 -18.33 -0.16
CA LEU A 311 17.31 -19.24 0.57
C LEU A 311 17.14 -20.55 -0.21
N SER A 312 16.92 -21.66 0.49
CA SER A 312 16.62 -22.93 -0.15
C SER A 312 15.19 -22.95 -0.68
N ARG A 313 14.96 -23.70 -1.77
CA ARG A 313 13.62 -23.88 -2.33
C ARG A 313 12.69 -24.55 -1.30
N PRO A 314 11.50 -23.99 -1.02
CA PRO A 314 10.54 -24.63 -0.13
C PRO A 314 10.06 -25.99 -0.68
N PRO A 315 9.71 -26.95 0.19
CA PRO A 315 9.09 -28.20 -0.24
C PRO A 315 7.83 -27.96 -1.08
N ASN A 316 7.64 -28.75 -2.14
CA ASN A 316 6.51 -28.68 -3.06
C ASN A 316 6.39 -27.41 -3.93
N CYS A 317 7.30 -26.43 -3.78
CA CYS A 317 7.40 -25.27 -4.66
C CYS A 317 7.61 -25.69 -6.11
N SER A 318 6.78 -25.23 -7.05
CA SER A 318 6.94 -25.54 -8.46
C SER A 318 8.23 -24.95 -9.05
N GLU A 319 8.78 -25.57 -10.09
CA GLU A 319 9.97 -25.04 -10.78
C GLU A 319 9.74 -23.64 -11.34
N GLN A 320 8.53 -23.39 -11.84
CA GLN A 320 8.16 -22.12 -12.45
C GLN A 320 8.16 -21.00 -11.42
N TYR A 321 7.52 -21.24 -10.27
CA TYR A 321 7.48 -20.28 -9.17
C TYR A 321 8.88 -20.05 -8.58
N TRP A 322 9.67 -21.12 -8.40
CA TRP A 322 11.04 -21.01 -7.92
C TRP A 322 11.96 -20.21 -8.86
N THR A 323 11.81 -20.41 -10.17
CA THR A 323 12.56 -19.66 -11.18
C THR A 323 12.28 -18.16 -11.11
N ILE A 324 11.04 -17.77 -10.78
CA ILE A 324 10.68 -16.35 -10.58
C ILE A 324 11.41 -15.79 -9.36
N ILE A 325 11.40 -16.50 -8.23
CA ILE A 325 12.14 -16.08 -7.02
C ILE A 325 13.64 -15.96 -7.29
N LEU A 326 14.25 -16.93 -7.98
CA LEU A 326 15.70 -16.84 -8.25
C LEU A 326 16.05 -15.61 -9.10
N LYS A 327 15.17 -15.17 -10.00
CA LYS A 327 15.39 -13.97 -10.81
C LYS A 327 15.32 -12.67 -10.02
N THR A 328 14.71 -12.66 -8.83
CA THR A 328 14.70 -11.46 -7.98
C THR A 328 16.01 -11.30 -7.20
N TRP A 329 16.83 -12.35 -7.12
CA TRP A 329 18.10 -12.36 -6.39
C TRP A 329 19.34 -12.37 -7.29
N SER A 330 19.16 -12.11 -8.59
CA SER A 330 20.21 -12.14 -9.62
C SER A 330 20.95 -10.82 -9.77
#